data_AF-A0A1I9Y6B6-F1
#
_entry.id   AF-A0A1I9Y6B6-F1
#
_cell.length_a   1.000
_cell.length_b   1.000
_cell.length_c   1.000
_cell.angle_alpha   90.00
_cell.angle_beta   90.00
_cell.angle_gamma   90.00
#
_symmetry.space_group_name_H-M   'P 1'
#
loop_
_entity.id
_entity.type
_entity.pdbx_description
1 polymer ?
#
loop_
_entity_poly.entity_id
_entity_poly.type
_entity_poly.pdbx_seq_one_letter_code
_entity_poly.pdbx_strand_id
1 'polypeptide(L)'
;MLVSESGYIHLSFAELQDISLIHLISGLDEDMAGMPAEGAIPTAITGYTEWIADGNQGVSIGWDWQMQGDSHHVQLTRVGDASSNVMLQSEARMDLGTAKTALLLEVLIDGLNWQPTTLNYVNERYSN
;
A
#
# COMPACT_ATOMS: atom_id res chain seq x y z
N MET A 1 19.85 0.59 12.74
CA MET A 1 19.19 0.62 11.41
C MET A 1 20.29 0.76 10.38
N LEU A 2 20.61 -0.33 9.67
CA LEU A 2 21.59 -0.32 8.59
C LEU A 2 20.79 -0.14 7.30
N VAL A 3 20.73 1.09 6.77
CA VAL A 3 20.32 1.28 5.38
C VAL A 3 21.48 0.76 4.54
N SER A 4 21.24 -0.28 3.76
CA SER A 4 22.26 -0.84 2.85
C SER A 4 22.58 0.15 1.73
N GLU A 5 23.73 0.00 1.04
CA GLU A 5 24.10 0.84 -0.12
C GLU A 5 23.05 0.82 -1.25
N SER A 6 22.13 -0.15 -1.25
CA SER A 6 21.00 -0.24 -2.18
C SER A 6 19.75 0.54 -1.75
N GLY A 7 19.76 1.19 -0.58
CA GLY A 7 18.63 1.97 -0.07
C GLY A 7 17.54 1.14 0.60
N TYR A 8 17.71 -0.18 0.73
CA TYR A 8 16.77 -1.07 1.40
C TYR A 8 17.05 -1.21 2.89
N ILE A 9 15.97 -1.36 3.65
CA ILE A 9 15.95 -1.78 5.05
C ILE A 9 15.79 -3.30 5.08
N HIS A 10 16.76 -3.98 5.67
CA HIS A 10 16.77 -5.43 5.77
C HIS A 10 16.12 -5.92 7.07
N LEU A 11 15.06 -6.71 6.95
CA LEU A 11 14.28 -7.24 8.07
C LEU A 11 13.88 -8.69 7.80
N SER A 12 13.69 -9.49 8.84
CA SER A 12 12.91 -10.73 8.74
C SER A 12 11.42 -10.41 8.66
N PHE A 13 10.63 -11.36 8.17
CA PHE A 13 9.18 -11.17 8.11
C PHE A 13 8.54 -11.00 9.49
N ALA A 14 9.05 -11.68 10.51
CA ALA A 14 8.60 -11.52 11.90
C ALA A 14 8.92 -10.11 12.43
N GLU A 15 10.15 -9.61 12.21
CA GLU A 15 10.50 -8.24 12.59
C GLU A 15 9.58 -7.22 11.90
N LEU A 16 9.20 -7.43 10.63
CA LEU A 16 8.25 -6.55 9.92
C LEU A 16 6.82 -6.64 10.50
N GLN A 17 6.35 -7.82 10.89
CA GLN A 17 5.04 -8.00 11.50
C GLN A 17 4.90 -7.31 12.87
N ASP A 18 6.01 -7.15 13.60
CA ASP A 18 6.05 -6.45 14.88
C ASP A 18 6.07 -4.91 14.73
N ILE A 19 6.20 -4.39 13.50
CA ILE A 19 6.16 -2.95 13.22
C ILE A 19 4.71 -2.48 13.17
N SER A 20 4.40 -1.49 14.01
CA SER A 20 3.14 -0.74 13.87
C SER A 20 3.23 0.18 12.66
N LEU A 21 2.38 -0.04 11.67
CA LEU A 21 2.25 0.83 10.51
C LEU A 21 1.14 1.85 10.74
N ILE A 22 1.45 3.12 10.49
CA ILE A 22 0.51 4.23 10.54
C ILE A 22 0.29 4.80 9.14
N HIS A 23 -0.94 5.21 8.88
CA HIS A 23 -1.31 5.87 7.64
C HIS A 23 -0.59 7.21 7.52
N LEU A 24 0.01 7.47 6.36
CA LEU A 24 0.67 8.73 6.05
C LEU A 24 -0.19 9.59 5.12
N ILE A 25 -0.61 9.03 3.99
CA ILE A 25 -1.39 9.75 2.97
C ILE A 25 -2.15 8.77 2.07
N SER A 26 -3.28 9.22 1.52
CA SER A 26 -3.96 8.54 0.41
C SER A 26 -4.39 9.56 -0.65
N GLY A 27 -4.45 9.12 -1.89
CA GLY A 27 -4.88 9.93 -3.03
C GLY A 27 -5.85 9.16 -3.92
N LEU A 28 -6.54 9.90 -4.79
CA LEU A 28 -7.24 9.33 -5.94
C LEU A 28 -6.28 9.39 -7.11
N ASP A 29 -6.30 8.39 -7.97
CA ASP A 29 -5.67 8.52 -9.28
C ASP A 29 -6.56 9.45 -10.11
N GLU A 30 -5.99 10.55 -10.60
CA GLU A 30 -6.70 11.37 -11.57
C GLU A 30 -6.84 10.54 -12.85
N ASP A 31 -8.09 10.25 -13.26
CA ASP A 31 -8.39 9.66 -14.56
C ASP A 31 -7.51 10.34 -15.61
N MET A 32 -6.76 9.56 -16.39
CA MET A 32 -6.03 10.07 -17.55
C MET A 32 -7.04 10.78 -18.46
N ALA A 33 -7.18 12.09 -18.28
CA ALA A 33 -8.03 12.96 -19.07
C ALA A 33 -7.42 13.06 -20.48
N GLY A 34 -7.71 12.07 -21.32
CA GLY A 34 -7.09 11.99 -22.65
C GLY A 34 -7.77 11.09 -23.67
N MET A 35 -8.72 10.23 -23.29
CA MET A 35 -9.42 9.38 -24.26
C MET A 35 -10.88 9.86 -24.41
N PRO A 36 -11.28 10.40 -25.58
CA PRO A 36 -12.69 10.61 -25.85
C PRO A 36 -13.36 9.23 -25.96
N ALA A 37 -14.02 8.80 -24.89
CA ALA A 37 -14.82 7.58 -24.91
C ALA A 37 -16.16 7.86 -25.59
N GLU A 38 -16.40 7.28 -26.76
CA GLU A 38 -17.74 7.14 -27.33
C GLU A 38 -18.53 6.11 -26.50
N GLY A 39 -19.08 6.53 -25.35
CA GLY A 39 -19.99 5.71 -24.52
C GLY A 39 -19.70 5.77 -23.03
N ALA A 40 -20.63 5.21 -22.23
CA ALA A 40 -20.44 5.03 -20.79
C ALA A 40 -19.50 3.85 -20.54
N ILE A 41 -18.21 4.13 -20.39
CA ILE A 41 -17.25 3.15 -19.87
C ILE A 41 -17.40 3.13 -18.35
N PRO A 42 -17.48 1.96 -17.70
CA PRO A 42 -17.36 1.88 -16.25
C PRO A 42 -15.99 2.41 -15.83
N THR A 43 -15.94 3.62 -15.29
CA THR A 43 -14.76 4.15 -14.60
C THR A 43 -14.75 3.57 -13.19
N ALA A 44 -13.66 2.89 -12.83
CA ALA A 44 -13.41 2.49 -11.45
C ALA A 44 -12.72 3.65 -10.73
N ILE A 45 -13.15 3.95 -9.51
CA ILE A 45 -12.42 4.89 -8.65
C ILE A 45 -11.21 4.15 -8.10
N THR A 46 -10.01 4.56 -8.49
CA THR A 46 -8.74 4.01 -7.99
C THR A 46 -7.94 5.09 -7.27
N GLY A 47 -6.91 4.65 -6.56
CA GLY A 47 -5.98 5.53 -5.91
C GLY A 47 -4.86 4.77 -5.22
N TYR A 48 -4.07 5.49 -4.45
CA TYR A 48 -2.95 4.94 -3.70
C TYR A 48 -3.08 5.25 -2.21
N THR A 49 -2.38 4.47 -1.38
CA THR A 49 -2.20 4.74 0.04
C THR A 49 -0.78 4.44 0.46
N GLU A 50 -0.21 5.32 1.29
CA GLU A 50 1.14 5.22 1.81
C GLU A 50 1.11 5.10 3.32
N TRP A 51 1.88 4.14 3.83
CA TRP A 51 1.97 3.79 5.25
C TRP A 51 3.44 3.76 5.65
N ILE A 52 3.71 4.19 6.89
CA ILE A 52 5.07 4.24 7.45
C ILE A 52 5.10 3.56 8.81
N ALA A 53 6.27 3.09 9.21
CA ALA A 53 6.47 2.65 10.59
C ALA A 53 6.22 3.79 11.57
N ASP A 54 5.50 3.48 12.66
CA ASP A 54 5.44 4.36 13.82
C ASP A 54 6.82 4.43 14.48
N GLY A 55 7.31 5.66 14.71
CA GLY A 55 8.65 5.92 15.22
C GLY A 55 9.75 5.99 14.15
N ASN A 56 10.97 5.57 14.51
CA ASN A 56 12.18 5.92 13.75
C ASN A 56 12.76 4.76 12.92
N GLN A 57 11.93 3.79 12.54
CA GLN A 57 12.38 2.61 11.79
C GLN A 57 12.49 2.85 10.28
N GLY A 58 11.94 3.97 9.78
CA GLY A 58 12.06 4.44 8.40
C GLY A 58 11.45 3.51 7.34
N VAL A 59 10.72 2.47 7.74
CA VAL A 59 9.99 1.59 6.83
C VAL A 59 8.83 2.35 6.20
N SER A 60 8.68 2.21 4.89
CA SER A 60 7.56 2.73 4.11
C SER A 60 6.99 1.64 3.22
N ILE A 61 5.66 1.56 3.15
CA ILE A 61 4.92 0.63 2.32
C ILE A 61 3.75 1.39 1.68
N GLY A 62 3.68 1.35 0.36
CA GLY A 62 2.61 1.94 -0.43
C GLY A 62 1.94 0.89 -1.31
N TRP A 63 0.64 1.02 -1.53
CA TRP A 63 -0.09 0.17 -2.47
C TRP A 63 -1.26 0.90 -3.10
N ASP A 64 -1.63 0.41 -4.29
CA ASP A 64 -2.80 0.89 -5.00
C ASP A 64 -4.06 0.20 -4.50
N TRP A 65 -5.18 0.90 -4.61
CA TRP A 65 -6.48 0.40 -4.24
C TRP A 65 -7.53 0.78 -5.29
N GLN A 66 -8.56 -0.04 -5.35
CA GLN A 66 -9.76 0.23 -6.13
C GLN A 66 -10.97 0.23 -5.20
N MET A 67 -11.82 1.24 -5.35
CA MET A 67 -13.11 1.29 -4.69
C MET A 67 -14.07 0.32 -5.39
N GLN A 68 -14.60 -0.60 -4.60
CA GLN A 68 -15.68 -1.49 -5.01
C GLN A 68 -16.90 -1.14 -4.18
N GLY A 69 -18.02 -0.89 -4.86
CA GLY A 69 -19.27 -0.56 -4.20
C GLY A 69 -20.43 -1.32 -4.79
N ASP A 70 -21.33 -1.78 -3.92
CA ASP A 70 -22.72 -2.02 -4.28
C ASP A 70 -23.60 -0.89 -3.72
N SER A 71 -24.92 -0.96 -3.95
CA SER A 71 -25.89 0.05 -3.53
C SER A 71 -25.88 0.38 -2.01
N HIS A 72 -25.22 -0.42 -1.18
CA HIS A 72 -25.29 -0.34 0.28
C HIS A 72 -23.92 -0.33 0.98
N HIS A 73 -22.84 -0.64 0.27
CA HIS A 73 -21.53 -0.75 0.90
C HIS A 73 -20.40 -0.35 -0.05
N VAL A 74 -19.50 0.50 0.45
CA VAL A 74 -18.26 0.89 -0.23
C VAL A 74 -17.09 0.21 0.49
N GLN A 75 -16.28 -0.53 -0.25
CA GLN A 75 -15.05 -1.15 0.24
C GLN A 75 -13.87 -0.81 -0.67
N LEU A 76 -12.68 -0.76 -0.07
CA LEU A 76 -11.44 -0.61 -0.82
C LEU A 76 -10.76 -1.97 -0.90
N THR A 77 -10.37 -2.36 -2.10
CA THR A 77 -9.61 -3.59 -2.34
C THR A 77 -8.24 -3.19 -2.86
N ARG A 78 -7.18 -3.81 -2.33
CA ARG A 78 -5.83 -3.63 -2.84
C ARG A 78 -5.75 -4.15 -4.29
N VAL A 79 -5.06 -3.42 -5.14
CA VAL A 79 -4.77 -3.82 -6.53
C VAL A 79 -3.28 -3.64 -6.80
N GLY A 80 -2.73 -4.46 -7.69
CA GLY A 80 -1.31 -4.41 -8.03
C GLY A 80 -0.37 -4.80 -6.88
N ASP A 81 0.93 -4.65 -7.17
CA ASP A 81 2.01 -4.97 -6.25
C ASP A 81 2.24 -3.83 -5.24
N ALA A 82 2.61 -4.17 -4.01
CA ALA A 82 3.01 -3.17 -3.02
C ALA A 82 4.44 -2.65 -3.30
N SER A 83 4.62 -1.34 -3.17
CA SER A 83 5.92 -0.66 -3.22
C SER A 83 6.47 -0.49 -1.80
N SER A 84 7.75 -0.79 -1.59
CA SER A 84 8.38 -0.65 -0.27
C SER A 84 9.89 -0.47 -0.36
N ASN A 85 10.46 0.14 0.68
CA ASN A 85 11.90 0.20 0.92
C ASN A 85 12.44 -0.99 1.75
N VAL A 86 11.69 -2.08 1.88
CA VAL A 86 12.09 -3.27 2.64
C VAL A 86 12.63 -4.37 1.70
N MET A 87 13.69 -5.05 2.12
CA MET A 87 14.15 -6.33 1.56
C MET A 87 14.07 -7.38 2.66
N LEU A 88 13.20 -8.38 2.50
CA LEU A 88 13.05 -9.40 3.53
C LEU A 88 14.20 -10.40 3.49
N GLN A 89 14.60 -10.86 4.67
CA GLN A 89 15.66 -11.84 4.87
C GLN A 89 15.12 -13.13 5.48
N SER A 90 15.74 -14.23 5.11
CA SER A 90 15.57 -15.52 5.81
C SER A 90 16.23 -15.51 7.19
N GLU A 91 15.99 -16.55 7.98
CA GLU A 91 16.65 -16.75 9.29
C GLU A 91 18.19 -16.73 9.19
N ALA A 92 18.75 -17.17 8.05
CA ALA A 92 20.18 -17.13 7.77
C ALA A 92 20.70 -15.73 7.37
N ARG A 93 19.88 -14.66 7.52
CA ARG A 93 20.18 -13.27 7.11
C ARG A 93 20.54 -13.13 5.62
N MET A 94 19.96 -14.00 4.80
CA MET A 94 20.07 -13.95 3.33
C MET A 94 18.81 -13.31 2.75
N ASP A 95 19.00 -12.35 1.85
CA ASP A 95 17.91 -11.67 1.13
C ASP A 95 17.04 -12.68 0.39
N LEU A 96 15.72 -12.55 0.53
CA LEU A 96 14.72 -13.37 -0.13
C LEU A 96 14.50 -12.96 -1.60
N GLY A 97 15.02 -11.79 -1.98
CA GLY A 97 14.79 -11.19 -3.29
C GLY A 97 13.47 -10.42 -3.36
N THR A 98 13.33 -9.63 -4.42
CA THR A 98 12.21 -8.69 -4.61
C THR A 98 10.87 -9.41 -4.74
N ALA A 99 10.79 -10.47 -5.56
CA ALA A 99 9.53 -11.18 -5.79
C ALA A 99 8.95 -11.82 -4.52
N LYS A 100 9.80 -12.49 -3.72
CA LYS A 100 9.34 -13.09 -2.46
C LYS A 100 9.05 -12.04 -1.38
N THR A 101 9.79 -10.94 -1.39
CA THR A 101 9.50 -9.80 -0.52
C THR A 101 8.13 -9.19 -0.84
N ALA A 102 7.83 -8.95 -2.12
CA ALA A 102 6.54 -8.43 -2.56
C ALA A 102 5.37 -9.31 -2.10
N LEU A 103 5.45 -10.63 -2.34
CA LEU A 103 4.41 -11.58 -1.91
C LEU A 103 4.17 -11.56 -0.39
N LEU A 104 5.22 -11.41 0.42
CA LEU A 104 5.07 -11.34 1.88
C LEU A 104 4.53 -9.98 2.34
N LEU A 105 4.85 -8.89 1.65
CA LEU A 105 4.24 -7.58 1.89
C LEU A 105 2.73 -7.62 1.60
N GLU A 106 2.32 -8.28 0.52
CA GLU A 106 0.90 -8.49 0.22
C GLU A 106 0.18 -9.23 1.34
N VAL A 107 0.75 -10.33 1.84
CA VAL A 107 0.20 -11.09 2.99
C VAL A 107 0.08 -10.21 4.23
N LEU A 108 1.07 -9.34 4.48
CA LEU A 108 1.01 -8.40 5.59
C LEU A 108 -0.15 -7.41 5.41
N ILE A 109 -0.22 -6.75 4.25
CA ILE A 109 -1.23 -5.72 3.95
C ILE A 109 -2.64 -6.29 3.98
N ASP A 110 -2.85 -7.48 3.43
CA ASP A 110 -4.15 -8.15 3.39
C ASP A 110 -4.62 -8.55 4.80
N GLY A 111 -3.70 -8.64 5.77
CA GLY A 111 -3.99 -8.81 7.19
C GLY A 111 -4.28 -7.50 7.96
N LEU A 112 -4.02 -6.33 7.37
CA LEU A 112 -4.29 -5.02 7.99
C LEU A 112 -5.73 -4.57 7.74
N ASN A 113 -6.35 -3.97 8.75
CA ASN A 113 -7.64 -3.30 8.60
C ASN A 113 -7.44 -1.84 8.13
N TRP A 114 -6.80 -1.66 6.98
CA TRP A 114 -6.36 -0.35 6.46
C TRP A 114 -7.49 0.45 5.78
N GLN A 115 -8.51 -0.24 5.29
CA GLN A 115 -9.58 0.31 4.45
C GLN A 115 -10.32 1.48 5.10
N PRO A 116 -10.75 1.40 6.38
CA PRO A 116 -11.46 2.52 7.01
C PRO A 116 -10.60 3.78 7.11
N THR A 117 -9.31 3.64 7.42
CA THR A 117 -8.38 4.77 7.54
C THR A 117 -8.19 5.45 6.20
N THR A 118 -7.92 4.68 5.14
CA THR A 118 -7.77 5.21 3.78
C THR A 118 -9.05 5.87 3.28
N LEU A 119 -10.21 5.24 3.47
CA LEU A 119 -11.49 5.78 3.03
C LEU A 119 -11.84 7.10 3.75
N ASN A 120 -11.63 7.16 5.07
CA ASN A 120 -11.86 8.37 5.84
C ASN A 120 -10.96 9.52 5.36
N TYR A 121 -9.66 9.26 5.15
CA TYR A 121 -8.73 10.26 4.66
C TYR A 121 -9.13 10.81 3.29
N VAL A 122 -9.51 9.93 2.36
CA VAL A 122 -9.98 10.33 1.01
C VAL A 122 -11.26 11.18 1.14
N ASN A 123 -12.23 10.75 1.94
CA ASN A 123 -13.46 11.52 2.14
C ASN A 123 -13.17 12.91 2.69
N GLU A 124 -12.36 13.03 3.75
CA GLU A 124 -12.00 14.32 4.34
C GLU A 124 -11.27 15.23 3.34
N ARG A 125 -10.35 14.66 2.55
CA ARG A 125 -9.56 15.40 1.57
C ARG A 125 -10.40 15.99 0.43
N TYR A 126 -11.42 15.25 -0.02
CA TYR A 126 -12.22 15.62 -1.21
C TYR A 126 -13.65 16.11 -0.88
N SER A 127 -13.97 16.38 0.38
CA SER A 127 -15.28 16.93 0.80
C SER A 127 -15.44 18.45 0.64
N ASN A 128 -14.57 19.13 -0.14
CA ASN A 128 -14.60 20.59 -0.34
C ASN A 128 -14.89 20.97 -1.80
#